data_AF-A0A5C3LN60-F1
#
_entry.id   AF-A0A5C3LN60-F1
#
_cell.length_a   1.000
_cell.length_b   1.000
_cell.length_c   1.000
_cell.angle_alpha   90.00
_cell.angle_beta   90.00
_cell.angle_gamma   90.00
#
_symmetry.space_group_name_H-M   'P 1'
#
loop_
_entity.id
_entity.type
_entity.pdbx_description
1 polymer ?
#
loop_
_entity_poly.entity_id
_entity_poly.type
_entity_poly.pdbx_seq_one_letter_code
_entity_poly.pdbx_strand_id
1 'polypeptide(L)'
;MLVTSTLLFLSCNICYMILGLAFLPSVSALPLEQSFPEISFQVFSNFVLDNFNSDISLSTVLLVLFTMTNNTALLNLSARAQHPVLKGETTPTTNGWIKALAYALNKHLKDNTNSLLTAEDISIKMSSKQLTTCISRKLNKLSQVLQLSSYNSKKQFLGHLKSISHAEIKPVLVLVPES
;
A
#
# COMPACT_ATOMS: atom_id res chain seq x y z
N MET A 1 59.53 31.72 10.62
CA MET A 1 58.72 32.20 9.49
C MET A 1 58.06 31.08 8.68
N LEU A 2 58.69 29.91 8.53
CA LEU A 2 58.11 28.76 7.78
C LEU A 2 56.89 28.10 8.48
N VAL A 3 56.89 28.04 9.81
CA VAL A 3 55.84 27.37 10.62
C VAL A 3 54.52 28.15 10.62
N THR A 4 54.57 29.48 10.62
CA THR A 4 53.39 30.34 10.58
C THR A 4 52.70 30.31 9.22
N SER A 5 53.46 30.16 8.13
CA SER A 5 52.93 30.03 6.77
C SER A 5 52.18 28.71 6.57
N THR A 6 52.74 27.59 7.05
CA THR A 6 52.12 26.26 6.94
C THR A 6 50.82 26.14 7.73
N LEU A 7 50.75 26.71 8.95
CA LEU A 7 49.52 26.80 9.74
C LEU A 7 48.41 27.62 9.06
N LEU A 8 48.78 28.74 8.43
CA LEU A 8 47.83 29.60 7.73
C LEU A 8 47.25 28.89 6.48
N PHE A 9 48.11 28.19 5.73
CA PHE A 9 47.68 27.37 4.60
C PHE A 9 46.75 26.22 5.04
N LEU A 10 47.05 25.56 6.16
CA LEU A 10 46.21 24.48 6.69
C LEU A 10 44.82 24.99 7.09
N SER A 11 44.76 26.15 7.78
CA SER A 11 43.49 26.78 8.17
C SER A 11 42.64 27.20 6.97
N CYS A 12 43.26 27.71 5.90
CA CYS A 12 42.56 28.14 4.70
C CYS A 12 41.94 26.94 3.96
N ASN A 13 42.68 25.82 3.85
CA ASN A 13 42.18 24.60 3.24
C ASN A 13 41.01 23.97 4.04
N ILE A 14 41.06 24.02 5.38
CA ILE A 14 39.98 23.54 6.23
C ILE A 14 38.71 24.38 6.03
N CYS A 15 38.83 25.71 5.95
CA CYS A 15 37.70 26.60 5.68
C CYS A 15 37.07 26.31 4.31
N TYR A 16 37.87 26.09 3.27
CA TYR A 16 37.36 25.70 1.94
C TYR A 16 36.64 24.35 1.95
N MET A 17 37.14 23.37 2.69
CA MET A 17 36.50 22.06 2.85
C MET A 17 35.15 22.16 3.56
N ILE A 18 35.07 22.93 4.65
CA ILE A 18 33.82 23.14 5.40
C ILE A 18 32.79 23.90 4.55
N LEU A 19 33.24 24.93 3.83
CA LEU A 19 32.38 25.67 2.92
C LEU A 19 31.87 24.77 1.78
N GLY A 20 32.72 23.92 1.21
CA GLY A 20 32.32 22.93 0.20
C GLY A 20 31.29 21.93 0.71
N LEU A 21 31.44 21.44 1.94
CA LEU A 21 30.48 20.54 2.59
C LEU A 21 29.13 21.21 2.90
N ALA A 22 29.13 22.51 3.21
CA ALA A 22 27.91 23.28 3.48
C ALA A 22 27.03 23.50 2.24
N PHE A 23 27.62 23.42 1.03
CA PHE A 23 26.90 23.53 -0.24
C PHE A 23 26.52 22.18 -0.86
N LEU A 24 26.82 21.06 -0.20
CA LEU A 24 26.32 19.77 -0.65
C LEU A 24 24.82 19.68 -0.38
N PRO A 25 23.99 19.37 -1.40
CA PRO A 25 22.57 19.14 -1.19
C PRO A 25 22.41 17.98 -0.22
N SER A 26 21.94 18.28 0.98
CA SER A 26 21.62 17.28 1.98
C SER A 26 20.34 16.57 1.55
N VAL A 27 20.48 15.42 0.88
CA VAL A 27 19.36 14.56 0.52
C VAL A 27 19.04 13.68 1.72
N SER A 28 17.95 13.97 2.43
CA SER A 28 17.38 13.01 3.38
C SER A 28 16.71 11.91 2.59
N ALA A 29 17.19 10.67 2.74
CA ALA A 29 16.54 9.50 2.17
C ALA A 29 15.23 9.26 2.92
N LEU A 30 14.10 9.67 2.32
CA LEU A 30 12.79 9.25 2.79
C LEU A 30 12.73 7.71 2.79
N PRO A 31 12.17 7.07 3.84
CA PRO A 31 12.06 5.62 3.89
C PRO A 31 11.41 5.09 2.61
N LEU A 32 12.00 4.08 1.98
CA LEU A 32 11.47 3.50 0.74
C LEU A 32 10.20 2.65 1.01
N GLU A 33 10.10 2.15 2.25
CA GLU A 33 9.01 1.31 2.72
C GLU A 33 8.27 1.99 3.88
N GLN A 34 7.04 1.55 4.12
CA GLN A 34 6.27 1.81 5.34
C GLN A 34 6.02 0.49 6.06
N SER A 35 5.80 0.52 7.37
CA SER A 35 5.51 -0.66 8.17
C SER A 35 4.26 -1.39 7.69
N PHE A 36 4.16 -2.67 8.03
CA PHE A 36 2.93 -3.43 7.83
C PHE A 36 1.79 -2.78 8.64
N PRO A 37 0.54 -2.78 8.13
CA PRO A 37 -0.56 -2.17 8.86
C PRO A 37 -0.73 -2.73 10.27
N GLU A 38 -0.65 -1.84 11.26
CA GLU A 38 -0.83 -2.17 12.67
C GLU A 38 -2.33 -2.22 13.01
N ILE A 39 -3.00 -3.25 12.51
CA ILE A 39 -4.40 -3.53 12.84
C ILE A 39 -4.51 -4.80 13.68
N SER A 40 -5.52 -4.86 14.55
CA SER A 40 -5.76 -6.11 15.29
C SER A 40 -6.25 -7.20 14.33
N PHE A 41 -5.81 -8.43 14.58
CA PHE A 41 -6.31 -9.59 13.85
C PHE A 41 -7.83 -9.71 13.95
N GLN A 42 -8.43 -9.33 15.08
CA GLN A 42 -9.87 -9.33 15.27
C GLN A 42 -10.60 -8.43 14.26
N VAL A 43 -10.09 -7.21 14.03
CA VAL A 43 -10.69 -6.28 13.07
C VAL A 43 -10.63 -6.85 11.64
N PHE A 44 -9.48 -7.43 11.27
CA PHE A 44 -9.33 -8.10 9.99
C PHE A 44 -10.24 -9.33 9.84
N SER A 45 -10.28 -10.19 10.86
CA SER A 45 -11.06 -11.42 10.86
C SER A 45 -12.56 -11.12 10.78
N ASN A 46 -13.05 -10.12 11.53
CA ASN A 46 -14.45 -9.72 11.46
C ASN A 46 -14.80 -9.24 10.05
N PHE A 47 -13.93 -8.45 9.42
CA PHE A 47 -14.15 -8.03 8.05
C PHE A 47 -14.28 -9.21 7.09
N VAL A 48 -13.39 -10.21 7.20
CA VAL A 48 -13.41 -11.43 6.39
C VAL A 48 -14.74 -12.18 6.58
N LEU A 49 -15.14 -12.41 7.83
CA LEU A 49 -16.38 -13.14 8.15
C LEU A 49 -17.64 -12.40 7.68
N ASP A 50 -17.65 -11.06 7.77
CA ASP A 50 -18.81 -10.24 7.42
C ASP A 50 -18.94 -10.01 5.90
N ASN A 51 -17.85 -10.15 5.13
CA ASN A 51 -17.83 -9.75 3.72
C ASN A 51 -17.47 -10.87 2.76
N PHE A 52 -16.97 -12.02 3.21
CA PHE A 52 -16.65 -13.14 2.32
C PHE A 52 -17.53 -14.36 2.63
N ASN A 53 -17.46 -15.35 1.75
CA ASN A 53 -18.20 -16.59 1.94
C ASN A 53 -17.72 -17.32 3.20
N SER A 54 -18.61 -18.04 3.89
CA SER A 54 -18.24 -18.88 5.04
C SER A 54 -17.17 -19.92 4.70
N ASP A 55 -17.16 -20.37 3.45
CA ASP A 55 -16.27 -21.43 2.97
C ASP A 55 -14.97 -20.86 2.37
N ILE A 56 -14.66 -19.57 2.61
CA ILE A 56 -13.42 -18.96 2.11
C ILE A 56 -12.19 -19.65 2.72
N SER A 57 -11.25 -20.04 1.86
CA SER A 57 -10.01 -20.66 2.32
C SER A 57 -9.04 -19.63 2.89
N LEU A 58 -8.24 -20.04 3.88
CA LEU A 58 -7.14 -19.21 4.40
C LEU A 58 -6.19 -18.74 3.29
N SER A 59 -5.89 -19.60 2.32
CA SER A 59 -5.05 -19.24 1.17
C SER A 59 -5.63 -18.09 0.35
N THR A 60 -6.95 -18.04 0.18
CA THR A 60 -7.64 -16.95 -0.53
C THR A 60 -7.60 -15.67 0.29
N VAL A 61 -7.83 -15.74 1.60
CA VAL A 61 -7.72 -14.59 2.51
C VAL A 61 -6.30 -13.99 2.47
N LEU A 62 -5.26 -14.82 2.53
CA LEU A 62 -3.87 -14.38 2.44
C LEU A 62 -3.54 -13.80 1.06
N LEU A 63 -4.03 -14.41 -0.02
CA LEU A 63 -3.87 -13.87 -1.37
C LEU A 63 -4.48 -12.46 -1.46
N VAL A 64 -5.68 -12.25 -0.95
CA VAL A 64 -6.33 -10.93 -0.93
C VAL A 64 -5.51 -9.94 -0.11
N LEU A 65 -5.07 -10.33 1.10
CA LEU A 65 -4.24 -9.48 1.96
C LEU A 65 -2.96 -9.04 1.23
N PHE A 66 -2.19 -9.99 0.68
CA PHE A 66 -0.95 -9.69 -0.05
C PHE A 66 -1.20 -8.91 -1.33
N THR A 67 -2.34 -9.13 -2.00
CA THR A 67 -2.74 -8.31 -3.15
C THR A 67 -2.93 -6.86 -2.72
N MET A 68 -3.58 -6.61 -1.58
CA MET A 68 -3.81 -5.25 -1.09
C MET A 68 -2.51 -4.58 -0.63
N THR A 69 -1.66 -5.28 0.11
CA THR A 69 -0.41 -4.71 0.65
C THR A 69 0.68 -4.52 -0.41
N ASN A 70 0.67 -5.27 -1.51
CA ASN A 70 1.67 -5.13 -2.58
C ASN A 70 1.28 -4.17 -3.72
N ASN A 71 0.05 -3.67 -3.77
CA ASN A 71 -0.44 -2.80 -4.85
C ASN A 71 -0.63 -1.34 -4.41
N THR A 72 0.28 -0.81 -3.57
CA THR A 72 0.13 0.52 -2.96
C THR A 72 0.09 1.67 -3.96
N ALA A 73 0.82 1.58 -5.08
CA ALA A 73 0.74 2.57 -6.17
C ALA A 73 -0.67 2.65 -6.77
N LEU A 74 -1.33 1.51 -6.98
CA LEU A 74 -2.71 1.45 -7.46
C LEU A 74 -3.69 2.00 -6.41
N LEU A 75 -3.46 1.69 -5.13
CA LEU A 75 -4.26 2.25 -4.03
C LEU A 75 -4.12 3.77 -3.92
N ASN A 76 -2.93 4.33 -4.13
CA ASN A 76 -2.73 5.78 -4.20
C ASN A 76 -3.56 6.43 -5.32
N LEU A 77 -3.54 5.83 -6.52
CA LEU A 77 -4.34 6.30 -7.66
C LEU A 77 -5.85 6.20 -7.36
N SER A 78 -6.27 5.11 -6.73
CA SER A 78 -7.65 4.93 -6.28
C SER A 78 -8.06 6.01 -5.27
N ALA A 79 -7.21 6.28 -4.28
CA ALA A 79 -7.47 7.26 -3.24
C ALA A 79 -7.57 8.68 -3.80
N ARG A 80 -6.68 9.08 -4.72
CA ARG A 80 -6.77 10.38 -5.40
C ARG A 80 -8.05 10.52 -6.22
N ALA A 81 -8.46 9.47 -6.91
CA ALA A 81 -9.71 9.47 -7.70
C ALA A 81 -10.97 9.60 -6.82
N GLN A 82 -10.89 9.26 -5.53
CA GLN A 82 -11.99 9.43 -4.57
C GLN A 82 -12.00 10.80 -3.88
N HIS A 83 -10.89 11.54 -3.97
CA HIS A 83 -10.69 12.84 -3.34
C HIS A 83 -10.48 13.91 -4.41
N PRO A 84 -11.57 14.39 -5.03
CA PRO A 84 -11.45 15.36 -6.09
C PRO A 84 -10.94 16.71 -5.58
N VAL A 85 -10.12 17.36 -6.39
CA VAL A 85 -9.51 18.67 -6.08
C VAL A 85 -10.01 19.74 -7.05
N LEU A 86 -10.32 19.36 -8.28
CA LEU A 86 -10.79 20.27 -9.32
C LEU A 86 -12.33 20.29 -9.38
N LYS A 87 -12.88 21.46 -9.73
CA LYS A 87 -14.32 21.61 -9.97
C LYS A 87 -14.74 20.74 -11.16
N GLY A 88 -15.73 19.87 -10.95
CA GLY A 88 -16.28 18.96 -11.98
C GLY A 88 -15.79 17.52 -11.91
N GLU A 89 -14.84 17.20 -11.03
CA GLU A 89 -14.43 15.80 -10.79
C GLU A 89 -15.53 15.03 -10.03
N THR A 90 -15.75 13.76 -10.42
CA THR A 90 -16.74 12.87 -9.76
C THR A 90 -16.11 12.09 -8.62
N THR A 91 -16.91 11.71 -7.60
CA THR A 91 -16.50 10.93 -6.42
C THR A 91 -17.04 9.49 -6.46
N PRO A 92 -16.64 8.64 -7.41
CA PRO A 92 -17.15 7.28 -7.45
C PRO A 92 -16.62 6.49 -6.24
N THR A 93 -17.51 5.82 -5.50
CA THR A 93 -17.15 4.90 -4.40
C THR A 93 -16.23 3.76 -4.88
N THR A 94 -16.32 3.38 -6.16
CA THR A 94 -15.42 2.45 -6.84
C THR A 94 -14.99 3.02 -8.18
N ASN A 95 -13.72 3.36 -8.32
CA ASN A 95 -13.12 3.89 -9.55
C ASN A 95 -12.52 2.79 -10.43
N GLY A 96 -11.94 3.17 -11.58
CA GLY A 96 -11.33 2.24 -12.53
C GLY A 96 -10.14 1.47 -11.96
N TRP A 97 -9.35 2.06 -11.05
CA TRP A 97 -8.17 1.44 -10.48
C TRP A 97 -8.52 0.24 -9.61
N ILE A 98 -9.43 0.42 -8.65
CA ILE A 98 -9.87 -0.68 -7.78
C ILE A 98 -10.66 -1.74 -8.55
N LYS A 99 -11.35 -1.35 -9.63
CA LYS A 99 -12.00 -2.31 -10.55
C LYS A 99 -10.99 -3.12 -11.36
N ALA A 100 -9.88 -2.53 -11.79
CA ALA A 100 -8.80 -3.25 -12.46
C ALA A 100 -8.16 -4.28 -11.53
N LEU A 101 -7.93 -3.92 -10.27
CA LEU A 101 -7.42 -4.85 -9.25
C LEU A 101 -8.41 -6.00 -9.01
N ALA A 102 -9.70 -5.69 -8.85
CA ALA A 102 -10.76 -6.68 -8.68
C ALA A 102 -10.86 -7.63 -9.89
N TYR A 103 -10.73 -7.10 -11.10
CA TYR A 103 -10.73 -7.89 -12.33
C TYR A 103 -9.52 -8.84 -12.40
N ALA A 104 -8.32 -8.34 -12.07
CA ALA A 104 -7.11 -9.17 -12.02
C ALA A 104 -7.22 -10.29 -10.98
N LEU A 105 -7.76 -9.98 -9.79
CA LEU A 105 -7.99 -10.95 -8.73
C LEU A 105 -9.01 -12.03 -9.15
N ASN A 106 -10.14 -11.63 -9.74
CA ASN A 106 -11.13 -12.55 -10.28
C ASN A 106 -10.51 -13.48 -11.34
N LYS A 107 -9.71 -12.92 -12.26
CA LYS A 107 -9.01 -13.71 -13.29
C LYS A 107 -8.02 -14.71 -12.69
N HIS A 108 -7.38 -14.37 -11.57
CA HIS A 108 -6.46 -15.26 -10.87
C HIS A 108 -7.18 -16.40 -10.14
N LEU A 109 -8.28 -16.08 -9.44
CA LEU A 109 -9.07 -17.05 -8.67
C LEU A 109 -9.94 -17.96 -9.52
N LYS A 110 -10.33 -17.53 -10.73
CA LYS A 110 -11.18 -18.30 -11.66
C LYS A 110 -12.47 -18.76 -10.96
N ASP A 111 -12.65 -20.07 -10.79
CA ASP A 111 -13.84 -20.68 -10.20
C ASP A 111 -13.96 -20.39 -8.70
N ASN A 112 -12.85 -20.07 -8.04
CA ASN A 112 -12.83 -19.75 -6.61
C ASN A 112 -13.28 -18.32 -6.29
N THR A 113 -13.60 -17.49 -7.28
CA THR A 113 -14.01 -16.10 -7.04
C THR A 113 -15.26 -15.98 -6.18
N ASN A 114 -16.16 -16.98 -6.23
CA ASN A 114 -17.38 -17.00 -5.42
C ASN A 114 -17.08 -16.99 -3.91
N SER A 115 -15.89 -17.42 -3.49
CA SER A 115 -15.45 -17.32 -2.09
C SER A 115 -15.32 -15.88 -1.59
N LEU A 116 -15.15 -14.90 -2.49
CA LEU A 116 -15.10 -13.47 -2.16
C LEU A 116 -16.49 -12.82 -2.09
N LEU A 117 -17.56 -13.59 -2.29
CA LEU A 117 -18.94 -13.14 -2.31
C LEU A 117 -19.71 -13.76 -1.15
N THR A 118 -20.53 -12.97 -0.47
CA THR A 118 -21.48 -13.52 0.50
C THR A 118 -22.66 -14.16 -0.22
N ALA A 119 -23.48 -14.93 0.50
CA ALA A 119 -24.69 -15.51 -0.09
C ALA A 119 -25.63 -14.43 -0.66
N GLU A 120 -25.69 -13.25 -0.03
CA GLU A 120 -26.51 -12.12 -0.46
C GLU A 120 -25.99 -11.45 -1.74
N ASP A 121 -24.68 -11.56 -2.02
CA ASP A 121 -24.10 -11.02 -3.26
C ASP A 121 -24.41 -11.89 -4.48
N ILE A 122 -24.65 -13.20 -4.25
CA ILE A 122 -24.86 -14.18 -5.30
C ILE A 122 -26.29 -14.09 -5.80
N SER A 123 -26.50 -13.26 -6.83
CA SER A 123 -27.71 -13.31 -7.65
C SER A 123 -27.59 -14.41 -8.71
N ILE A 124 -28.72 -15.05 -9.05
CA ILE A 124 -28.83 -16.19 -10.00
C ILE A 124 -28.23 -15.86 -11.40
N LYS A 125 -27.96 -14.58 -11.72
CA LYS A 125 -27.42 -14.18 -13.02
C LYS A 125 -26.52 -12.94 -12.94
N MET A 126 -25.46 -13.01 -12.15
CA MET A 126 -24.48 -11.92 -12.07
C MET A 126 -23.58 -11.87 -13.32
N SER A 127 -23.56 -10.73 -14.02
CA SER A 127 -22.60 -10.52 -15.10
C SER A 127 -21.17 -10.32 -14.58
N SER A 128 -20.15 -10.61 -15.40
CA SER A 128 -18.73 -10.38 -15.05
C SER A 128 -18.44 -8.93 -14.61
N LYS A 129 -19.14 -7.94 -15.19
CA LYS A 129 -19.03 -6.53 -14.80
C LYS A 129 -19.60 -6.26 -13.41
N GLN A 130 -20.76 -6.85 -13.09
CA GLN A 130 -21.36 -6.75 -11.76
C GLN A 130 -20.47 -7.43 -10.73
N LEU A 131 -19.96 -8.63 -11.03
CA LEU A 131 -19.03 -9.38 -10.19
C LEU A 131 -17.79 -8.55 -9.84
N THR A 132 -17.12 -8.03 -10.88
CA THR A 132 -15.95 -7.15 -10.71
C THR A 132 -16.30 -5.92 -9.86
N THR A 133 -17.49 -5.35 -10.05
CA THR A 133 -17.94 -4.19 -9.25
C THR A 133 -18.14 -4.57 -7.79
N CYS A 134 -18.74 -5.72 -7.50
CA CYS A 134 -18.94 -6.21 -6.13
C CYS A 134 -17.60 -6.46 -5.41
N ILE A 135 -16.69 -7.20 -6.05
CA ILE A 135 -15.33 -7.43 -5.53
C ILE A 135 -14.63 -6.10 -5.30
N SER A 136 -14.70 -5.17 -6.26
CA SER A 136 -14.05 -3.85 -6.14
C SER A 136 -14.57 -3.04 -4.95
N ARG A 137 -15.86 -3.16 -4.60
CA ARG A 137 -16.42 -2.53 -3.39
C ARG A 137 -15.83 -3.14 -2.13
N LYS A 138 -15.71 -4.47 -2.06
CA LYS A 138 -15.12 -5.16 -0.91
C LYS A 138 -13.63 -4.82 -0.76
N LEU A 139 -12.86 -4.84 -1.85
CA LEU A 139 -11.46 -4.41 -1.84
C LEU A 139 -11.29 -2.95 -1.40
N ASN A 140 -12.19 -2.06 -1.84
CA ASN A 140 -12.17 -0.67 -1.38
C ASN A 140 -12.48 -0.51 0.11
N LYS A 141 -13.40 -1.30 0.66
CA LYS A 141 -13.64 -1.32 2.11
C LYS A 141 -12.45 -1.91 2.85
N LEU A 142 -11.86 -2.97 2.31
CA LEU A 142 -10.70 -3.62 2.91
C LEU A 142 -9.50 -2.67 2.96
N SER A 143 -9.25 -1.85 1.93
CA SER A 143 -8.17 -0.84 2.01
C SER A 143 -8.40 0.15 3.15
N GLN A 144 -9.65 0.51 3.45
CA GLN A 144 -9.98 1.38 4.58
C GLN A 144 -9.74 0.67 5.92
N VAL A 145 -10.15 -0.60 6.05
CA VAL A 145 -9.93 -1.42 7.25
C VAL A 145 -8.43 -1.62 7.52
N LEU A 146 -7.65 -1.91 6.47
CA LEU A 146 -6.19 -2.05 6.53
C LEU A 146 -5.46 -0.69 6.64
N GLN A 147 -6.17 0.43 6.70
CA GLN A 147 -5.59 1.78 6.72
C GLN A 147 -4.65 2.08 5.53
N LEU A 148 -4.85 1.40 4.40
CA LEU A 148 -4.10 1.57 3.16
C LEU A 148 -4.70 2.70 2.30
N SER A 149 -4.61 3.94 2.79
CA SER A 149 -5.10 5.14 2.09
C SER A 149 -4.12 6.31 2.22
N SER A 150 -3.96 7.07 1.15
CA SER A 150 -3.20 8.33 1.13
C SER A 150 -3.91 9.49 1.82
N TYR A 151 -5.16 9.29 2.24
CA TYR A 151 -6.03 10.30 2.85
C TYR A 151 -6.62 9.79 4.15
N ASN A 152 -6.75 10.66 5.14
CA ASN A 152 -7.42 10.36 6.40
C ASN A 152 -8.95 10.52 6.31
N SER A 153 -9.65 10.19 7.40
CA SER A 153 -11.11 10.36 7.53
C SER A 153 -11.59 11.81 7.37
N LYS A 154 -10.71 12.80 7.60
CA LYS A 154 -10.97 14.23 7.39
C LYS A 154 -10.66 14.68 5.96
N LYS A 155 -10.42 13.75 5.02
CA LYS A 155 -10.03 14.01 3.62
C LYS A 155 -8.73 14.79 3.45
N GLN A 156 -7.88 14.80 4.47
CA GLN A 156 -6.56 15.44 4.39
C GLN A 156 -5.57 14.46 3.77
N PHE A 157 -4.77 14.95 2.83
CA PHE A 157 -3.71 14.16 2.20
C PHE A 157 -2.57 13.94 3.19
N LEU A 158 -2.27 12.67 3.47
CA LEU A 158 -1.20 12.24 4.38
C LEU A 158 0.13 11.99 3.66
N GLY A 159 0.10 11.93 2.33
CA GLY A 159 1.23 11.47 1.51
C GLY A 159 0.91 10.19 0.76
N HIS A 160 1.77 9.81 -0.18
CA HIS A 160 1.62 8.56 -0.91
C HIS A 160 1.99 7.37 -0.03
N LEU A 161 1.19 6.30 -0.13
CA LEU A 161 1.53 4.98 0.38
C LEU A 161 2.83 4.53 -0.30
N LYS A 162 3.78 4.10 0.53
CA LYS A 162 5.04 3.48 0.12
C LYS A 162 4.87 1.99 -0.05
N SER A 163 5.90 1.29 -0.50
CA SER A 163 5.89 -0.19 -0.46
C SER A 163 5.69 -0.66 0.99
N ILE A 164 4.85 -1.68 1.20
CA ILE A 164 4.67 -2.25 2.54
C ILE A 164 5.85 -3.16 2.85
N SER A 165 6.53 -2.90 3.96
CA SER A 165 7.57 -3.80 4.45
C SER A 165 6.93 -5.09 4.94
N HIS A 166 7.44 -6.22 4.48
CA HIS A 166 7.02 -7.55 4.91
C HIS A 166 7.95 -8.13 5.97
N ALA A 167 8.87 -7.33 6.53
CA ALA A 167 9.88 -7.78 7.48
C ALA A 167 9.28 -8.50 8.70
N GLU A 168 8.16 -8.00 9.23
CA GLU A 168 7.46 -8.56 10.40
C GLU A 168 6.79 -9.91 10.13
N ILE A 169 6.48 -10.21 8.87
CA ILE A 169 5.80 -11.44 8.45
C ILE A 169 6.72 -12.38 7.68
N LYS A 170 8.03 -12.11 7.69
CA LYS A 170 9.01 -13.07 7.15
C LYS A 170 9.01 -14.33 8.02
N PRO A 171 9.07 -15.52 7.40
CA PRO A 171 9.17 -16.75 8.16
C PRO A 171 10.47 -16.77 8.96
N VAL A 172 10.41 -17.30 10.19
CA VAL A 172 11.61 -17.61 10.97
C VAL A 172 12.16 -18.95 10.47
N LEU A 173 13.26 -18.89 9.74
CA LEU A 173 13.91 -20.07 9.18
C LEU A 173 14.94 -20.61 10.19
N VAL A 174 14.74 -21.84 10.66
CA VAL A 174 15.66 -22.52 11.60
C VAL A 174 16.86 -23.12 10.85
N LEU A 175 16.62 -23.61 9.64
CA LEU A 175 17.65 -24.12 8.75
C LEU A 175 17.49 -23.37 7.43
N VAL A 176 18.53 -22.63 7.08
CA VAL A 176 18.70 -22.08 5.73
C VAL A 176 19.73 -23.00 5.08
N PRO A 177 19.38 -23.77 4.03
CA PRO A 177 20.41 -24.44 3.26
C PRO A 177 21.36 -23.37 2.70
N GLU A 178 22.67 -23.62 2.76
CA GLU A 178 23.61 -22.73 2.12
C GLU A 178 23.42 -22.82 0.60
N SER A 179 22.87 -21.74 0.03
CA SER A 179 22.68 -21.45 -1.41
C SER A 179 21.51 -22.15 -2.10
#